data_AF-A0A9D4K6G0-F1
#
_entry.id   AF-A0A9D4K6G0-F1
#
_cell.length_a   1.000
_cell.length_b   1.000
_cell.length_c   1.000
_cell.angle_alpha   90.00
_cell.angle_beta   90.00
_cell.angle_gamma   90.00
#
_symmetry.space_group_name_H-M   'P 1'
#
loop_
_entity.id
_entity.type
_entity.pdbx_description
1 polymer ?
#
loop_
_entity_poly.entity_id
_entity_poly.type
_entity_poly.pdbx_seq_one_letter_code
_entity_poly.pdbx_strand_id
1 'polypeptide(L)'
;MEHWFGSMAIIQNLSFCHLSHQTPLCDLRALPVSAFLLEQKDIDILTWNVSQLVARVLTEFFPWMKFAKETASKPIPGEFAELPEFRRKKPSYPTSSYVNNEQKYSDVVEILESYEELVISVCNKANIEPMPVHIGGDQLTRERFSGAKRLRAAAFTEKERFNHLTPITFELFHLQMAVLTVFYQILYNTQNTEPCTLHAQKIRLLRKDADGNDVNKIIITIAKSLLQYLLLKLT
;
A
#
# COMPACT_ATOMS: atom_id res chain seq x y z
N MET A 1 -17.00 -21.89 -5.16
CA MET A 1 -15.69 -21.45 -4.64
C MET A 1 -16.00 -20.39 -3.59
N GLU A 2 -15.66 -20.64 -2.34
CA GLU A 2 -15.92 -19.67 -1.26
C GLU A 2 -14.94 -18.51 -1.39
N HIS A 3 -15.47 -17.28 -1.38
CA HIS A 3 -14.67 -16.07 -1.41
C HIS A 3 -14.65 -15.47 -0.02
N TRP A 4 -13.45 -15.13 0.43
CA TRP A 4 -13.23 -14.52 1.73
C TRP A 4 -12.75 -13.09 1.53
N PHE A 5 -13.35 -12.18 2.26
CA PHE A 5 -12.96 -10.79 2.28
C PHE A 5 -12.29 -10.47 3.63
N GLY A 6 -11.04 -10.00 3.55
CA GLY A 6 -10.24 -9.63 4.71
C GLY A 6 -10.00 -8.14 4.72
N SER A 7 -10.00 -7.53 5.90
CA SER A 7 -9.68 -6.11 6.06
C SER A 7 -8.87 -5.85 7.32
N MET A 8 -8.30 -4.64 7.39
CA MET A 8 -7.41 -4.25 8.47
C MET A 8 -7.62 -2.76 8.77
N ALA A 9 -7.84 -2.44 10.05
CA ALA A 9 -7.89 -1.06 10.51
C ALA A 9 -6.46 -0.58 10.81
N ILE A 10 -6.09 0.57 10.24
CA ILE A 10 -4.77 1.17 10.43
C ILE A 10 -4.94 2.50 11.17
N ILE A 11 -4.26 2.66 12.30
CA ILE A 11 -4.28 3.90 13.07
C ILE A 11 -3.17 4.82 12.56
N GLN A 12 -3.56 6.02 12.11
CA GLN A 12 -2.65 7.08 11.72
C GLN A 12 -2.19 7.83 12.98
N ASN A 13 -0.87 7.96 13.17
CA ASN A 13 -0.29 8.67 14.32
C ASN A 13 -0.17 10.20 14.09
N LEU A 14 -0.53 10.69 12.91
CA LEU A 14 -0.44 12.10 12.55
C LEU A 14 -1.79 12.77 12.68
N SER A 15 -1.78 13.98 13.25
CA SER A 15 -2.95 14.87 13.29
C SER A 15 -2.91 15.83 12.11
N PHE A 16 -4.05 15.96 11.44
CA PHE A 16 -4.23 16.89 10.31
C PHE A 16 -5.26 17.98 10.64
N CYS A 17 -5.45 18.33 11.92
CA CYS A 17 -6.44 19.31 12.34
C CYS A 17 -6.26 20.71 11.73
N HIS A 18 -5.07 21.01 11.20
CA HIS A 18 -4.78 22.26 10.50
C HIS A 18 -5.27 22.29 9.05
N LEU A 19 -5.62 21.13 8.47
CA LEU A 19 -6.15 21.04 7.11
C LEU A 19 -7.68 21.19 7.12
N SER A 20 -8.20 21.95 6.16
CA SER A 20 -9.65 22.15 6.03
C SER A 20 -10.35 20.88 5.55
N HIS A 21 -11.47 20.54 6.20
CA HIS A 21 -12.37 19.48 5.75
C HIS A 21 -13.34 19.94 4.65
N GLN A 22 -13.50 21.25 4.45
CA GLN A 22 -14.53 21.84 3.59
C GLN A 22 -13.98 22.40 2.28
N THR A 23 -12.72 22.82 2.27
CA THR A 23 -12.12 23.52 1.14
C THR A 23 -10.83 22.84 0.71
N PRO A 24 -10.62 22.60 -0.59
CA PRO A 24 -9.36 22.05 -1.09
C PRO A 24 -8.20 23.01 -0.78
N LEU A 25 -6.99 22.46 -0.65
CA LEU A 25 -5.79 23.25 -0.36
C LEU A 25 -5.41 24.21 -1.49
N CYS A 26 -5.76 23.88 -2.73
CA CYS A 26 -5.59 24.75 -3.89
C CYS A 26 -6.65 24.45 -4.96
N ASP A 27 -6.86 25.40 -5.88
CA ASP A 27 -7.70 25.16 -7.05
C ASP A 27 -6.93 24.29 -8.07
N LEU A 28 -7.39 23.05 -8.26
CA LEU A 28 -6.78 22.10 -9.19
C LEU A 28 -6.76 22.62 -10.63
N ARG A 29 -7.67 23.54 -11.00
CA ARG A 29 -7.74 24.13 -12.35
C ARG A 29 -6.65 25.16 -12.60
N ALA A 30 -6.07 25.70 -11.53
CA ALA A 30 -4.98 26.67 -11.60
C ALA A 30 -3.59 26.00 -11.58
N LEU A 31 -3.53 24.68 -11.33
CA LEU A 31 -2.27 23.95 -11.31
C LEU A 31 -1.75 23.70 -12.73
N PRO A 32 -0.44 23.91 -12.99
CA PRO A 32 0.16 23.55 -14.26
C PRO A 32 0.16 22.04 -14.45
N VAL A 33 0.17 21.58 -15.71
CA VAL A 33 0.24 20.14 -16.05
C VAL A 33 1.47 19.46 -15.43
N SER A 34 2.58 20.19 -15.28
CA SER A 34 3.79 19.70 -14.61
C SER A 34 3.57 19.33 -13.15
N ALA A 35 2.55 19.86 -12.48
CA ALA A 35 2.22 19.45 -11.11
C ALA A 35 1.64 18.03 -11.04
N PHE A 36 1.16 17.48 -12.16
CA PHE A 36 0.57 16.15 -12.25
C PHE A 36 1.50 15.12 -12.90
N LEU A 37 2.54 15.59 -13.60
CA LEU A 37 3.51 14.74 -14.27
C LEU A 37 4.79 14.70 -13.45
N LEU A 38 5.38 13.51 -13.30
CA LEU A 38 6.66 13.37 -12.65
C LEU A 38 7.75 14.01 -13.52
N GLU A 39 8.50 14.94 -12.96
CA GLU A 39 9.73 15.43 -13.59
C GLU A 39 10.89 14.47 -13.31
N GLN A 40 11.99 14.61 -14.05
CA GLN A 40 13.18 13.78 -13.84
C GLN A 40 13.69 13.85 -12.39
N LYS A 41 13.59 15.02 -11.76
CA LYS A 41 13.92 15.22 -10.35
C LYS A 41 13.03 14.38 -9.43
N ASP A 42 11.73 14.32 -9.70
CA ASP A 42 10.79 13.52 -8.91
C ASP A 42 11.06 12.03 -9.08
N ILE A 43 11.41 11.60 -10.30
CA ILE A 43 11.83 10.22 -10.60
C ILE A 43 13.10 9.85 -9.82
N ASP A 44 14.08 10.74 -9.78
CA ASP A 44 15.33 10.51 -9.04
C ASP A 44 15.07 10.40 -7.52
N ILE A 45 14.23 11.28 -6.97
CA ILE A 45 13.80 11.24 -5.56
C ILE A 45 13.03 9.94 -5.28
N LEU A 46 12.06 9.59 -6.12
CA LEU A 46 11.26 8.38 -5.98
C LEU A 46 12.14 7.14 -6.01
N THR A 47 13.08 7.08 -6.95
CA THR A 47 14.03 5.97 -7.09
C THR A 47 14.89 5.85 -5.84
N TRP A 48 15.45 6.96 -5.36
CA TRP A 48 16.23 6.96 -4.12
C TRP A 48 15.39 6.50 -2.91
N ASN A 49 14.16 6.99 -2.77
CA ASN A 49 13.23 6.60 -1.71
C ASN A 49 12.92 5.09 -1.74
N VAL A 50 12.66 4.54 -2.92
CA VAL A 50 12.42 3.10 -3.11
C VAL A 50 13.67 2.29 -2.77
N SER A 51 14.86 2.72 -3.21
CA SER A 51 16.12 2.07 -2.86
C SER A 51 16.36 2.04 -1.35
N GLN A 52 16.03 3.12 -0.64
CA GLN A 52 16.09 3.18 0.82
C GLN A 52 15.14 2.18 1.50
N LEU A 53 13.89 2.09 1.03
CA LEU A 53 12.92 1.13 1.55
C LEU A 53 13.39 -0.32 1.35
N VAL A 54 13.86 -0.63 0.14
CA VAL A 54 14.38 -1.97 -0.18
C VAL A 54 15.59 -2.28 0.69
N ALA A 55 16.54 -1.36 0.81
CA ALA A 55 17.72 -1.55 1.65
C ALA A 55 17.36 -1.80 3.13
N ARG A 56 16.35 -1.09 3.67
CA ARG A 56 15.86 -1.34 5.05
C ARG A 56 15.32 -2.76 5.21
N VAL A 57 14.41 -3.18 4.35
CA VAL A 57 13.85 -4.54 4.35
C VAL A 57 14.97 -5.56 4.25
N LEU A 58 15.89 -5.37 3.31
CA LEU A 58 17.02 -6.27 3.12
C LEU A 58 17.88 -6.34 4.41
N THR A 59 18.25 -5.22 5.02
CA THR A 59 19.05 -5.22 6.26
C THR A 59 18.33 -5.80 7.48
N GLU A 60 17.00 -5.75 7.51
CA GLU A 60 16.16 -6.32 8.57
C GLU A 60 16.10 -7.84 8.49
N PHE A 61 15.84 -8.40 7.31
CA PHE A 61 15.66 -9.85 7.12
C PHE A 61 16.99 -10.60 6.92
N PHE A 62 18.06 -9.92 6.53
CA PHE A 62 19.30 -10.55 6.11
C PHE A 62 20.52 -9.99 6.86
N PRO A 63 20.97 -10.66 7.95
CA PRO A 63 22.02 -10.16 8.84
C PRO A 63 23.39 -9.88 8.19
N TRP A 64 23.73 -10.59 7.11
CA TRP A 64 24.94 -10.36 6.30
C TRP A 64 24.93 -9.05 5.48
N MET A 65 23.78 -8.39 5.30
CA MET A 65 23.68 -7.11 4.60
C MET A 65 23.82 -5.90 5.53
N LYS A 66 24.30 -6.09 6.76
CA LYS A 66 24.54 -5.01 7.74
C LYS A 66 25.45 -3.89 7.22
N PHE A 67 26.33 -4.15 6.25
CA PHE A 67 27.15 -3.12 5.62
C PHE A 67 26.31 -2.04 4.92
N ALA A 68 25.12 -2.38 4.41
CA ALA A 68 24.19 -1.45 3.78
C ALA A 68 23.31 -0.69 4.79
N LYS A 69 23.43 -0.99 6.09
CA LYS A 69 22.60 -0.37 7.14
C LYS A 69 22.82 1.13 7.27
N GLU A 70 24.05 1.60 7.01
CA GLU A 70 24.39 3.02 7.02
C GLU A 70 23.73 3.78 5.85
N THR A 71 23.59 3.11 4.70
CA THR A 71 22.84 3.66 3.57
C THR A 71 21.34 3.65 3.87
N ALA A 72 20.82 2.57 4.46
CA ALA A 72 19.39 2.34 4.75
C ALA A 72 18.83 3.16 5.93
N SER A 73 19.69 3.65 6.82
CA SER A 73 19.31 4.41 8.01
C SER A 73 18.98 5.87 7.72
N LYS A 74 19.26 6.37 6.51
CA LYS A 74 18.91 7.74 6.12
C LYS A 74 17.39 7.91 6.11
N PRO A 75 16.83 8.95 6.76
CA PRO A 75 15.40 9.21 6.71
C PRO A 75 14.98 9.50 5.27
N ILE A 76 13.83 8.96 4.87
CA ILE A 76 13.22 9.26 3.57
C ILE A 76 12.71 10.70 3.67
N PRO A 77 13.17 11.65 2.82
CA PRO A 77 12.76 13.03 2.89
C PRO A 77 11.26 13.14 2.58
N GLY A 78 10.61 14.05 3.27
CA GLY A 78 9.19 14.31 3.14
C GLY A 78 8.75 15.32 4.19
N GLU A 79 7.63 15.98 3.93
CA GLU A 79 7.07 17.04 4.78
C GLU A 79 6.92 16.61 6.25
N PHE A 80 6.68 15.32 6.48
CA PHE A 80 6.48 14.74 7.82
C PHE A 80 7.63 13.84 8.29
N ALA A 81 8.73 13.74 7.53
CA ALA A 81 9.80 12.77 7.77
C ALA A 81 10.58 12.99 9.08
N GLU A 82 10.60 14.23 9.57
CA GLU A 82 11.24 14.62 10.82
C GLU A 82 10.34 14.45 12.03
N LEU A 83 9.02 14.33 11.83
CA LEU A 83 8.06 14.21 12.91
C LEU A 83 8.23 12.85 13.63
N PRO A 84 8.43 12.83 14.96
CA PRO A 84 8.53 11.60 15.74
C PRO A 84 7.32 10.69 15.59
N GLU A 85 6.12 11.27 15.45
CA GLU A 85 4.85 10.56 15.27
C GLU A 85 4.82 9.75 13.98
N PHE A 86 5.41 10.28 12.89
CA PHE A 86 5.48 9.60 11.59
C PHE A 86 6.43 8.40 11.61
N ARG A 87 7.49 8.46 12.43
CA ARG A 87 8.49 7.38 12.56
C ARG A 87 8.03 6.21 13.43
N ARG A 88 6.99 6.40 14.26
CA ARG A 88 6.44 5.33 15.09
C ARG A 88 5.70 4.32 14.24
N LYS A 89 5.87 3.03 14.55
CA LYS A 89 5.10 1.95 13.94
C LYS A 89 3.61 2.23 14.12
N LYS A 90 2.86 2.19 13.01
CA LYS A 90 1.41 2.36 13.04
C LYS A 90 0.76 1.10 13.62
N PRO A 91 -0.12 1.21 14.62
CA PRO A 91 -0.92 0.08 15.06
C PRO A 91 -1.85 -0.34 13.92
N SER A 92 -1.87 -1.64 13.63
CA SER A 92 -2.75 -2.23 12.62
C SER A 92 -3.49 -3.41 13.24
N TYR A 93 -4.81 -3.41 13.14
CA TYR A 93 -5.67 -4.43 13.73
C TYR A 93 -6.44 -5.14 12.63
N PRO A 94 -6.27 -6.46 12.45
CA PRO A 94 -7.12 -7.21 11.53
C PRO A 94 -8.57 -7.13 12.01
N THR A 95 -9.48 -6.85 11.09
CA THR A 95 -10.92 -6.96 11.34
C THR A 95 -11.37 -8.39 11.05
N SER A 96 -12.62 -8.71 11.36
CA SER A 96 -13.18 -10.03 11.08
C SER A 96 -13.15 -10.34 9.59
N SER A 97 -12.83 -11.59 9.25
CA SER A 97 -12.95 -12.11 7.89
C SER A 97 -14.43 -12.34 7.56
N TYR A 98 -14.85 -11.94 6.37
CA TYR A 98 -16.22 -12.09 5.89
C TYR A 98 -16.28 -13.16 4.80
N VAL A 99 -17.33 -13.98 4.78
CA VAL A 99 -17.61 -14.94 3.68
C VAL A 99 -18.40 -14.22 2.58
N ASN A 100 -17.86 -13.08 2.14
CA ASN A 100 -18.53 -12.15 1.25
C ASN A 100 -17.68 -11.98 -0.01
N ASN A 101 -18.33 -12.10 -1.18
CA ASN A 101 -17.65 -11.95 -2.45
C ASN A 101 -17.81 -10.53 -2.98
N GLU A 102 -16.74 -9.74 -2.99
CA GLU A 102 -16.77 -8.39 -3.54
C GLU A 102 -17.28 -8.30 -4.99
N GLN A 103 -17.24 -9.39 -5.77
CA GLN A 103 -17.80 -9.41 -7.13
C GLN A 103 -19.33 -9.19 -7.15
N LYS A 104 -20.02 -9.43 -6.03
CA LYS A 104 -21.46 -9.24 -5.88
C LYS A 104 -21.74 -7.98 -5.07
N TYR A 105 -22.54 -7.07 -5.63
CA TYR A 105 -22.91 -5.83 -4.93
C TYR A 105 -23.70 -6.05 -3.65
N SER A 106 -24.50 -7.12 -3.55
CA SER A 106 -25.18 -7.51 -2.29
C SER A 106 -24.17 -7.70 -1.16
N ASP A 107 -23.13 -8.49 -1.44
CA ASP A 107 -22.12 -8.87 -0.46
C ASP A 107 -21.24 -7.65 -0.10
N VAL A 108 -20.99 -6.76 -1.07
CA VAL A 108 -20.29 -5.48 -0.83
C VAL A 108 -21.10 -4.57 0.10
N VAL A 109 -22.42 -4.50 -0.09
CA VAL A 109 -23.30 -3.72 0.77
C VAL A 109 -23.25 -4.26 2.21
N GLU A 110 -23.30 -5.58 2.38
CA GLU A 110 -23.15 -6.21 3.71
C GLU A 110 -21.80 -5.92 4.36
N ILE A 111 -20.71 -5.92 3.56
CA ILE A 111 -19.38 -5.51 4.03
C ILE A 111 -19.42 -4.06 4.55
N LEU A 112 -19.99 -3.13 3.79
CA LEU A 112 -20.07 -1.73 4.19
C LEU A 112 -20.99 -1.51 5.40
N GLU A 113 -22.08 -2.26 5.51
CA GLU A 113 -22.93 -2.25 6.71
C GLU A 113 -22.14 -2.66 7.95
N SER A 114 -21.34 -3.74 7.85
CA SER A 114 -20.51 -4.19 8.95
C SER A 114 -19.47 -3.14 9.37
N TYR A 115 -18.96 -2.36 8.42
CA TYR A 115 -18.03 -1.26 8.69
C TYR A 115 -18.71 -0.09 9.38
N GLU A 116 -19.89 0.34 8.91
CA GLU A 116 -20.65 1.38 9.59
C GLU A 116 -21.01 0.98 11.03
N GLU A 117 -21.42 -0.27 11.23
CA GLU A 117 -21.70 -0.80 12.57
C GLU A 117 -20.46 -0.82 13.45
N LEU A 118 -19.31 -1.20 12.89
CA LEU A 118 -18.05 -1.13 13.62
C LEU A 118 -17.73 0.31 14.04
N VAL A 119 -17.81 1.28 13.12
CA VAL A 119 -17.55 2.70 13.41
C VAL A 119 -18.48 3.21 14.50
N ILE A 120 -19.79 3.01 14.35
CA ILE A 120 -20.79 3.42 15.34
C ILE A 120 -20.52 2.76 16.70
N SER A 121 -20.22 1.46 16.72
CA SER A 121 -19.96 0.73 17.96
C SER A 121 -18.73 1.24 18.70
N VAL A 122 -17.67 1.62 17.96
CA VAL A 122 -16.42 2.16 18.53
C VAL A 122 -16.66 3.57 19.06
N CYS A 123 -17.33 4.43 18.27
CA CYS A 123 -17.68 5.79 18.66
C CYS A 123 -18.58 5.80 19.91
N ASN A 124 -19.61 4.94 19.96
CA ASN A 124 -20.47 4.79 21.13
C ASN A 124 -19.70 4.34 22.38
N LYS A 125 -18.77 3.38 22.24
CA LYS A 125 -17.91 2.93 23.36
C LYS A 125 -16.96 4.01 23.85
N ALA A 126 -16.49 4.87 22.94
CA ALA A 126 -15.62 6.00 23.26
C ALA A 126 -16.41 7.26 23.68
N ASN A 127 -17.74 7.23 23.66
CA ASN A 127 -18.63 8.35 23.95
C ASN A 127 -18.32 9.59 23.09
N ILE A 128 -18.10 9.36 21.79
CA ILE A 128 -17.86 10.39 20.77
C ILE A 128 -18.87 10.24 19.63
N GLU A 129 -19.16 11.35 18.95
CA GLU A 129 -20.00 11.33 17.74
C GLU A 129 -19.31 10.55 16.61
N PRO A 130 -20.07 9.78 15.80
CA PRO A 130 -19.55 9.11 14.61
C PRO A 130 -18.85 10.09 13.68
N MET A 131 -17.59 9.80 13.37
CA MET A 131 -16.78 10.63 12.49
C MET A 131 -16.47 9.90 11.18
N PRO A 132 -16.22 10.63 10.07
CA PRO A 132 -15.78 10.03 8.83
C PRO A 132 -14.50 9.20 9.00
N VAL A 133 -14.57 7.94 8.58
CA VAL A 133 -13.47 6.99 8.52
C VAL A 133 -13.15 6.72 7.06
N HIS A 134 -11.86 6.89 6.75
CA HIS A 134 -11.29 6.58 5.46
C HIS A 134 -11.27 5.06 5.25
N ILE A 135 -11.85 4.60 4.14
CA ILE A 135 -11.78 3.21 3.68
C ILE A 135 -11.15 3.09 2.29
N GLY A 136 -10.56 1.94 1.97
CA GLY A 136 -9.87 1.76 0.70
C GLY A 136 -9.61 0.29 0.36
N GLY A 137 -9.11 0.10 -0.86
CA GLY A 137 -8.76 -1.19 -1.42
C GLY A 137 -8.19 -0.99 -2.83
N ASP A 138 -8.11 -2.06 -3.63
CA ASP A 138 -7.59 -1.90 -4.99
C ASP A 138 -8.58 -1.12 -5.86
N GLN A 139 -8.23 -0.95 -7.13
CA GLN A 139 -9.05 -0.19 -8.04
C GLN A 139 -10.47 -0.79 -8.17
N LEU A 140 -10.61 -2.11 -8.16
CA LEU A 140 -11.91 -2.76 -8.25
C LEU A 140 -12.68 -2.63 -6.94
N THR A 141 -12.04 -2.83 -5.80
CA THR A 141 -12.65 -2.63 -4.48
C THR A 141 -13.16 -1.20 -4.34
N ARG A 142 -12.37 -0.19 -4.73
CA ARG A 142 -12.79 1.23 -4.72
C ARG A 142 -14.05 1.46 -5.55
N GLU A 143 -14.09 0.95 -6.78
CA GLU A 143 -15.24 1.11 -7.67
C GLU A 143 -16.49 0.43 -7.11
N ARG A 144 -16.34 -0.78 -6.54
CA ARG A 144 -17.42 -1.54 -5.91
C ARG A 144 -17.97 -0.83 -4.68
N PHE A 145 -17.09 -0.35 -3.80
CA PHE A 145 -17.50 0.39 -2.60
C PHE A 145 -18.21 1.69 -2.97
N SER A 146 -17.67 2.43 -3.96
CA SER A 146 -18.30 3.64 -4.48
C SER A 146 -19.64 3.35 -5.16
N GLY A 147 -19.76 2.22 -5.86
CA GLY A 147 -21.01 1.74 -6.44
C GLY A 147 -22.06 1.41 -5.37
N ALA A 148 -21.69 0.66 -4.34
CA ALA A 148 -22.57 0.32 -3.23
C ALA A 148 -23.05 1.57 -2.47
N LYS A 149 -22.17 2.55 -2.25
CA LYS A 149 -22.56 3.84 -1.67
C LYS A 149 -23.54 4.61 -2.55
N ARG A 150 -23.35 4.61 -3.88
CA ARG A 150 -24.30 5.22 -4.82
C ARG A 150 -25.68 4.54 -4.78
N LEU A 151 -25.73 3.22 -4.66
CA LEU A 151 -27.00 2.48 -4.55
C LEU A 151 -27.83 2.92 -3.34
N ARG A 152 -27.18 3.36 -2.26
CA ARG A 152 -27.85 3.83 -1.04
C ARG A 152 -27.86 5.35 -0.87
N ALA A 153 -27.45 6.12 -1.87
CA ALA A 153 -27.36 7.58 -1.75
C ALA A 153 -28.70 8.26 -1.34
N ALA A 154 -29.83 7.65 -1.72
CA ALA A 154 -31.18 8.13 -1.41
C ALA A 154 -31.80 7.52 -0.14
N ALA A 155 -31.06 6.73 0.64
CA ALA A 155 -31.58 6.16 1.88
C ALA A 155 -31.88 7.25 2.91
N PHE A 156 -32.74 6.95 3.90
CA PHE A 156 -33.27 7.96 4.83
C PHE A 156 -32.27 8.37 5.91
N THR A 157 -31.47 7.42 6.40
CA THR A 157 -30.51 7.66 7.49
C THR A 157 -29.07 7.79 6.98
N GLU A 158 -28.22 8.49 7.74
CA GLU A 158 -26.78 8.62 7.42
C GLU A 158 -26.05 7.29 7.46
N LYS A 159 -26.44 6.41 8.40
CA LYS A 159 -25.94 5.02 8.49
C LYS A 159 -26.23 4.25 7.20
N GLU A 160 -27.48 4.29 6.73
CA GLU A 160 -27.85 3.57 5.50
C GLU A 160 -27.16 4.14 4.25
N ARG A 161 -26.89 5.45 4.23
CA ARG A 161 -26.13 6.11 3.15
C ARG A 161 -24.61 5.85 3.21
N PHE A 162 -24.11 5.16 4.23
CA PHE A 162 -22.69 4.95 4.48
C PHE A 162 -21.91 6.28 4.56
N ASN A 163 -22.49 7.28 5.22
CA ASN A 163 -21.92 8.63 5.27
C ASN A 163 -20.60 8.71 6.04
N HIS A 164 -20.40 7.87 7.07
CA HIS A 164 -19.13 7.85 7.81
C HIS A 164 -18.04 7.11 7.04
N LEU A 165 -18.37 6.28 6.06
CA LEU A 165 -17.37 5.61 5.22
C LEU A 165 -16.90 6.53 4.08
N THR A 166 -16.05 7.50 4.40
CA THR A 166 -15.51 8.47 3.44
C THR A 166 -14.19 9.07 3.93
N PRO A 167 -13.22 9.33 3.04
CA PRO A 167 -13.22 9.04 1.61
C PRO A 167 -13.06 7.54 1.30
N ILE A 168 -13.45 7.13 0.09
CA ILE A 168 -13.17 5.81 -0.48
C ILE A 168 -12.00 5.95 -1.45
N THR A 169 -10.82 5.42 -1.12
CA THR A 169 -9.62 5.60 -1.96
C THR A 169 -9.12 4.31 -2.60
N PHE A 170 -8.35 4.50 -3.66
CA PHE A 170 -7.52 3.44 -4.22
C PHE A 170 -6.23 3.29 -3.42
N GLU A 171 -5.90 2.05 -3.08
CA GLU A 171 -4.69 1.65 -2.38
C GLU A 171 -3.78 0.82 -3.29
N LEU A 172 -2.48 1.10 -3.21
CA LEU A 172 -1.45 0.55 -4.10
C LEU A 172 -0.88 -0.80 -3.61
N PHE A 173 -1.66 -1.63 -2.91
CA PHE A 173 -1.15 -2.89 -2.38
C PHE A 173 -0.70 -3.85 -3.48
N HIS A 174 -1.42 -3.90 -4.61
CA HIS A 174 -0.98 -4.70 -5.78
C HIS A 174 0.32 -4.18 -6.38
N LEU A 175 0.58 -2.87 -6.34
CA LEU A 175 1.85 -2.31 -6.79
C LEU A 175 2.99 -2.76 -5.87
N GLN A 176 2.78 -2.76 -4.55
CA GLN A 176 3.78 -3.25 -3.60
C GLN A 176 4.08 -4.75 -3.84
N MET A 177 3.05 -5.56 -4.02
CA MET A 177 3.19 -6.98 -4.35
C MET A 177 3.91 -7.19 -5.69
N ALA A 178 3.60 -6.38 -6.69
CA ALA A 178 4.27 -6.38 -7.99
C ALA A 178 5.75 -6.03 -7.87
N VAL A 179 6.12 -5.04 -7.06
CA VAL A 179 7.53 -4.68 -6.82
C VAL A 179 8.28 -5.84 -6.15
N LEU A 180 7.70 -6.47 -5.12
CA LEU A 180 8.32 -7.64 -4.47
C LEU A 180 8.47 -8.81 -5.43
N THR A 181 7.46 -9.04 -6.27
CA THR A 181 7.47 -10.03 -7.36
C THR A 181 8.67 -9.83 -8.30
N VAL A 182 8.91 -8.58 -8.70
CA VAL A 182 10.04 -8.22 -9.57
C VAL A 182 11.37 -8.56 -8.93
N PHE A 183 11.58 -8.14 -7.68
CA PHE A 183 12.82 -8.43 -6.97
C PHE A 183 13.04 -9.94 -6.86
N TYR A 184 11.98 -10.70 -6.56
CA TYR A 184 12.07 -12.15 -6.55
C TYR A 184 12.47 -12.72 -7.91
N GLN A 185 11.82 -12.32 -9.01
CA GLN A 185 12.15 -12.81 -10.35
C GLN A 185 13.59 -12.48 -10.79
N ILE A 186 14.09 -11.29 -10.45
CA ILE A 186 15.48 -10.90 -10.76
C ILE A 186 16.45 -11.75 -9.95
N LEU A 187 16.23 -11.83 -8.64
CA LEU A 187 17.13 -12.51 -7.71
C LEU A 187 17.03 -14.04 -7.85
N TYR A 188 15.89 -14.56 -8.29
CA TYR A 188 15.62 -15.98 -8.51
C TYR A 188 15.60 -16.29 -10.02
N ASN A 189 16.61 -15.79 -10.75
CA ASN A 189 16.79 -16.18 -12.14
C ASN A 189 17.60 -17.49 -12.21
N THR A 190 16.99 -18.58 -12.68
CA THR A 190 17.66 -19.89 -12.83
C THR A 190 18.78 -19.90 -13.86
N GLN A 191 18.79 -18.92 -14.77
CA GLN A 191 19.85 -18.73 -15.76
C GLN A 191 21.03 -17.92 -15.21
N ASN A 192 20.88 -17.28 -14.04
CA ASN A 192 21.92 -16.48 -13.42
C ASN A 192 22.55 -17.25 -12.25
N THR A 193 23.85 -17.51 -12.32
CA THR A 193 24.65 -18.16 -11.28
C THR A 193 25.53 -17.18 -10.50
N GLU A 194 25.35 -15.88 -10.72
CA GLU A 194 26.10 -14.84 -10.02
C GLU A 194 25.96 -14.99 -8.49
N PRO A 195 27.08 -14.82 -7.76
CA PRO A 195 27.05 -14.80 -6.31
C PRO A 195 26.13 -13.66 -5.82
N CYS A 196 25.44 -13.89 -4.70
CA CYS A 196 24.45 -12.99 -4.10
C CYS A 196 23.04 -12.96 -4.75
N THR A 197 22.74 -13.86 -5.69
CA THR A 197 21.35 -14.11 -6.14
C THR A 197 20.64 -15.14 -5.24
N LEU A 198 19.30 -15.08 -5.14
CA LEU A 198 18.50 -16.09 -4.41
C LEU A 198 18.67 -17.49 -5.01
N HIS A 199 18.82 -17.59 -6.34
CA HIS A 199 19.07 -18.86 -7.01
C HIS A 199 20.44 -19.46 -6.65
N ALA A 200 21.50 -18.67 -6.69
CA ALA A 200 22.83 -19.12 -6.26
C ALA A 200 22.85 -19.57 -4.79
N GLN A 201 22.11 -18.89 -3.92
CA GLN A 201 21.98 -19.31 -2.51
C GLN A 201 21.17 -20.59 -2.34
N LYS A 202 20.11 -20.80 -3.13
CA LYS A 202 19.40 -22.10 -3.15
C LYS A 202 20.36 -23.24 -3.49
N ILE A 203 21.16 -23.08 -4.54
CA ILE A 203 22.15 -24.09 -4.95
C ILE A 203 23.15 -24.33 -3.81
N ARG A 204 23.70 -23.27 -3.23
CA ARG A 204 24.65 -23.36 -2.11
C ARG A 204 24.08 -24.04 -0.87
N LEU A 205 22.81 -23.80 -0.57
CA LEU A 205 22.10 -24.38 0.58
C LEU A 205 21.44 -25.73 0.26
N LEU A 206 21.55 -26.24 -0.97
CA LEU A 206 20.95 -27.49 -1.45
C LEU A 206 19.43 -27.58 -1.21
N ARG A 207 18.72 -26.44 -1.20
CA ARG A 207 17.27 -26.41 -1.02
C ARG A 207 16.55 -26.88 -2.29
N LYS A 208 15.66 -27.87 -2.16
CA LYS A 208 14.91 -28.44 -3.29
C LYS A 208 13.51 -27.85 -3.47
N ASP A 209 12.97 -27.21 -2.44
CA ASP A 209 11.53 -26.89 -2.36
C ASP A 209 11.12 -25.56 -2.99
N ALA A 210 12.07 -24.64 -3.25
CA ALA A 210 11.77 -23.38 -3.94
C ALA A 210 11.99 -23.57 -5.44
N ASP A 211 10.99 -23.39 -6.32
CA ASP A 211 11.11 -23.67 -7.77
C ASP A 211 11.01 -22.42 -8.68
N GLY A 212 10.63 -21.26 -8.13
CA GLY A 212 10.61 -19.98 -8.85
C GLY A 212 9.34 -19.73 -9.67
N ASN A 213 8.39 -20.67 -9.69
CA ASN A 213 7.11 -20.50 -10.39
C ASN A 213 6.07 -19.73 -9.56
N ASP A 214 6.45 -19.29 -8.36
CA ASP A 214 5.54 -18.69 -7.38
C ASP A 214 4.98 -17.31 -7.83
N VAL A 215 5.55 -16.69 -8.87
CA VAL A 215 5.22 -15.30 -9.21
C VAL A 215 5.31 -15.04 -10.73
N ASN A 216 4.16 -14.93 -11.41
CA ASN A 216 3.99 -14.68 -12.87
C ASN A 216 3.50 -13.23 -13.12
N LYS A 217 3.64 -12.52 -14.27
CA LYS A 217 4.56 -12.51 -15.44
C LYS A 217 4.51 -11.14 -16.20
N ILE A 218 3.94 -10.06 -15.63
CA ILE A 218 3.69 -8.78 -16.36
C ILE A 218 4.74 -7.68 -16.10
N ILE A 219 5.63 -7.86 -15.11
CA ILE A 219 6.38 -6.74 -14.50
C ILE A 219 7.85 -6.67 -14.98
N ILE A 220 8.26 -7.64 -15.81
CA ILE A 220 9.63 -7.81 -16.33
C ILE A 220 10.14 -6.58 -17.12
N THR A 221 9.25 -5.83 -17.77
CA THR A 221 9.64 -4.66 -18.59
C THR A 221 10.00 -3.44 -17.74
N ILE A 222 9.30 -3.19 -16.63
CA ILE A 222 9.56 -2.06 -15.73
C ILE A 222 10.82 -2.33 -14.89
N ALA A 223 10.98 -3.58 -14.46
CA ALA A 223 12.12 -4.09 -13.70
C ALA A 223 13.47 -3.92 -14.41
N LYS A 224 13.53 -4.24 -15.70
CA LYS A 224 14.77 -4.13 -16.51
C LYS A 224 15.27 -2.69 -16.59
N SER A 225 14.34 -1.72 -16.69
CA SER A 225 14.68 -0.29 -16.77
C SER A 225 15.26 0.24 -15.44
N LEU A 226 14.71 -0.20 -14.31
CA LEU A 226 15.21 0.16 -12.97
C LEU A 226 16.57 -0.48 -12.63
N LEU A 227 16.77 -1.75 -13.00
CA LEU A 227 18.03 -2.45 -12.76
C LEU A 227 19.18 -1.85 -13.59
N GLN A 228 18.89 -1.46 -14.83
CA GLN A 228 19.86 -0.83 -15.72
C GLN A 228 20.31 0.54 -15.18
N TYR A 229 19.39 1.32 -14.60
CA TYR A 229 19.71 2.59 -13.93
C TYR A 229 20.58 2.41 -12.67
N LEU A 230 20.32 1.37 -11.88
CA LEU A 230 21.10 1.08 -10.66
C LEU A 230 22.52 0.57 -10.97
N LEU A 231 22.69 -0.24 -12.01
CA LEU A 231 24.00 -0.74 -12.45
C LEU A 231 24.88 0.38 -13.01
N LEU A 232 24.30 1.34 -13.74
CA LEU A 232 24.99 2.52 -14.29
C LEU A 232 25.52 3.50 -13.22
N LYS A 233 25.03 3.43 -11.97
CA LYS A 233 25.51 4.27 -10.86
C LYS A 233 26.49 3.57 -9.91
N LEU A 234 26.76 2.28 -10.13
CA LEU A 234 27.69 1.47 -9.32
C LEU A 234 29.04 1.20 -10.03
N THR A 235 29.23 1.74 -11.22
CA THR A 235 30.50 1.86 -11.96
C THR A 235 30.91 3.32 -12.06
#